data_AF-A0AAE9LP99-F1
#
_entry.id   AF-A0AAE9LP99-F1
#
_cell.length_a   1.000
_cell.length_b   1.000
_cell.length_c   1.000
_cell.angle_alpha   90.00
_cell.angle_beta   90.00
_cell.angle_gamma   90.00
#
_symmetry.space_group_name_H-M   'P 1'
#
loop_
_entity.id
_entity.type
_entity.pdbx_description
1 polymer ?
#
loop_
_entity_poly.entity_id
_entity_poly.type
_entity_poly.pdbx_seq_one_letter_code
_entity_poly.pdbx_strand_id
1 'polypeptide(L)'
;MTKEQTTVNNNADKLADDPTKVTTKLGVSYANNFDFNDDNYSFSGSYTLGQARKLNVQTNCDAREWKIGDSWLFPVGIVNFNFGKSEYTNGVN
;
A
#
# COMPACT_ATOMS: atom_id res chain seq x y z
N MET A 1 19.33 -37.92 3.81
CA MET A 1 19.18 -36.57 3.23
C MET A 1 17.76 -36.11 3.51
N THR A 2 17.58 -35.38 4.61
CA THR A 2 16.27 -34.95 5.10
C THR A 2 15.84 -33.74 4.29
N LYS A 3 14.77 -33.89 3.50
CA LYS A 3 14.20 -32.78 2.73
C LYS A 3 13.46 -31.87 3.70
N GLU A 4 13.95 -30.65 3.87
CA GLU A 4 13.27 -29.59 4.62
C GLU A 4 11.92 -29.31 3.96
N GLN A 5 10.85 -29.73 4.64
CA GLN A 5 9.48 -29.47 4.23
C GLN A 5 9.18 -28.00 4.51
N THR A 6 9.40 -27.14 3.51
CA THR A 6 8.95 -25.74 3.56
C THR A 6 7.42 -25.73 3.49
N THR A 7 6.77 -25.77 4.65
CA THR A 7 5.33 -25.59 4.78
C THR A 7 4.98 -24.16 4.36
N VAL A 8 4.66 -23.97 3.09
CA VAL A 8 4.09 -22.71 2.58
C VAL A 8 2.68 -22.63 3.17
N ASN A 9 2.55 -21.96 4.32
CA ASN A 9 1.26 -21.70 4.95
C ASN A 9 0.37 -20.92 3.98
N ASN A 10 -0.62 -21.61 3.38
CA ASN A 10 -1.57 -21.04 2.45
C ASN A 10 -2.40 -19.97 3.16
N ASN A 11 -2.29 -18.71 2.72
CA ASN A 11 -3.06 -17.59 3.26
C ASN A 11 -4.57 -17.72 3.03
N ALA A 12 -5.01 -18.63 2.15
CA ALA A 12 -6.41 -18.92 1.87
C ALA A 12 -7.15 -19.54 3.07
N ASP A 13 -6.44 -20.31 3.90
CA ASP A 13 -7.03 -21.04 5.03
C ASP A 13 -7.01 -20.25 6.35
N LYS A 14 -6.46 -19.03 6.33
CA LYS A 14 -6.45 -18.15 7.52
C LYS A 14 -7.85 -17.57 7.76
N LEU A 15 -8.33 -17.70 9.00
CA LEU A 15 -9.60 -17.11 9.44
C LEU A 15 -9.63 -15.61 9.13
N ALA A 16 -10.80 -15.08 8.79
CA ALA A 16 -10.96 -13.65 8.45
C ALA A 16 -10.56 -12.71 9.60
N ASP A 17 -10.60 -13.19 10.84
CA ASP A 17 -10.25 -12.45 12.06
C ASP A 17 -8.80 -12.71 12.53
N ASP A 18 -8.02 -13.51 11.78
CA ASP A 18 -6.61 -13.73 12.10
C ASP A 18 -5.81 -12.44 11.77
N PRO A 19 -5.20 -11.77 12.76
CA PRO A 19 -4.43 -10.55 12.54
C PRO A 19 -3.19 -10.77 11.64
N THR A 20 -2.80 -12.03 11.38
CA THR A 20 -1.73 -12.39 10.46
C THR A 20 -2.22 -12.68 9.03
N LYS A 21 -3.51 -12.45 8.73
CA LYS A 21 -4.09 -12.65 7.41
C LYS A 21 -3.63 -11.58 6.42
N VAL A 22 -3.03 -12.07 5.36
CA VAL A 22 -2.54 -11.28 4.23
C VAL A 22 -3.74 -10.82 3.41
N THR A 23 -4.11 -9.54 3.55
CA THR A 23 -5.29 -8.97 2.88
C THR A 23 -4.87 -7.98 1.80
N THR A 24 -5.52 -8.08 0.64
CA THR A 24 -5.47 -7.04 -0.39
C THR A 24 -6.60 -6.04 -0.13
N LYS A 25 -6.29 -4.74 -0.13
CA LYS A 25 -7.27 -3.68 0.08
C LYS A 25 -7.28 -2.77 -1.14
N LEU A 26 -8.47 -2.39 -1.60
CA LEU A 26 -8.68 -1.37 -2.61
C LEU A 26 -9.61 -0.31 -2.01
N GLY A 27 -9.35 0.96 -2.27
CA GLY A 27 -10.08 2.07 -1.69
C GLY A 27 -10.13 3.26 -2.63
N VAL A 28 -11.27 3.95 -2.62
CA VAL A 28 -11.46 5.24 -3.29
C VAL A 28 -11.66 6.28 -2.19
N SER A 29 -11.08 7.46 -2.34
CA SER A 29 -11.23 8.55 -1.39
C SER A 29 -11.47 9.84 -2.14
N TYR A 30 -12.46 10.59 -1.69
CA TYR A 30 -12.81 11.91 -2.23
C TYR A 30 -12.48 12.96 -1.18
N ALA A 31 -11.72 13.98 -1.56
CA ALA A 31 -11.41 15.11 -0.72
C ALA A 31 -11.92 16.37 -1.41
N ASN A 32 -12.89 17.03 -0.77
CA ASN A 32 -13.28 18.39 -1.14
C ASN A 32 -12.57 19.34 -0.18
N ASN A 33 -11.54 20.02 -0.69
CA ASN A 33 -10.87 21.07 0.06
C ASN A 33 -11.64 22.38 -0.15
N PHE A 34 -12.30 22.88 0.90
CA PHE A 34 -13.10 24.11 0.85
C PHE A 34 -12.29 25.40 0.58
N ASP A 35 -10.96 25.33 0.57
CA ASP A 35 -10.04 26.48 0.46
C ASP A 35 -9.48 26.68 -0.96
N PHE A 36 -9.49 25.64 -1.78
CA PHE A 36 -9.10 25.68 -3.19
C PHE A 36 -10.10 24.79 -3.92
N ASN A 37 -10.91 25.36 -4.81
CA ASN A 37 -11.95 24.73 -5.61
C ASN A 37 -11.39 23.59 -6.51
N ASP A 38 -10.96 22.51 -5.87
CA ASP A 38 -10.22 21.39 -6.43
C ASP A 38 -10.82 20.10 -5.88
N ASP A 39 -11.72 19.53 -6.67
CA ASP A 39 -12.38 18.26 -6.40
C ASP A 39 -11.38 17.12 -6.63
N ASN A 40 -10.69 16.68 -5.57
CA ASN A 40 -9.65 15.67 -5.69
C ASN A 40 -10.20 14.26 -5.39
N TYR A 41 -10.27 13.43 -6.43
CA TYR A 41 -10.53 12.00 -6.31
C TYR A 41 -9.22 11.23 -6.26
N SER A 42 -9.06 10.35 -5.28
CA SER A 42 -7.89 9.48 -5.17
C SER A 42 -8.28 8.02 -5.14
N PHE A 43 -7.50 7.22 -5.86
CA PHE A 43 -7.56 5.77 -5.83
C PHE A 43 -6.37 5.25 -5.04
N SER A 44 -6.61 4.29 -4.15
CA SER A 44 -5.58 3.65 -3.34
C SER A 44 -5.76 2.14 -3.36
N GLY A 45 -4.63 1.44 -3.31
CA GLY A 45 -4.59 -0.01 -3.24
C GLY A 45 -3.40 -0.45 -2.41
N SER A 46 -3.57 -1.54 -1.68
CA SER A 46 -2.47 -2.23 -1.03
C SER A 46 -2.56 -3.72 -1.33
N TYR A 47 -1.47 -4.28 -1.84
CA TYR A 47 -1.36 -5.68 -2.18
C TYR A 47 -0.25 -6.31 -1.35
N THR A 48 -0.62 -7.31 -0.55
CA THR A 48 0.33 -7.99 0.33
C THR A 48 0.77 -9.31 -0.32
N LEU A 49 2.06 -9.41 -0.64
CA LEU A 49 2.68 -10.55 -1.32
C LEU A 49 3.27 -11.50 -0.28
N GLY A 50 2.45 -12.42 0.21
CA GLY A 50 2.84 -13.36 1.27
C GLY A 50 2.91 -12.69 2.64
N GLN A 51 3.62 -13.30 3.59
CA GLN A 51 3.64 -12.82 4.99
C GLN A 51 4.59 -11.63 5.23
N ALA A 52 5.54 -11.41 4.34
CA ALA A 52 6.68 -10.53 4.60
C ALA A 52 6.81 -9.35 3.62
N ARG A 53 5.91 -9.20 2.64
CA ARG A 53 6.03 -8.14 1.62
C ARG A 53 4.69 -7.46 1.40
N LYS A 54 4.69 -6.13 1.31
CA LYS A 54 3.47 -5.35 1.12
C LYS A 54 3.73 -4.17 0.21
N LEU A 55 3.09 -4.19 -0.95
CA LEU A 55 3.03 -3.07 -1.88
C LEU A 55 1.82 -2.19 -1.58
N ASN A 56 1.99 -0.88 -1.70
CA ASN A 56 0.96 0.13 -1.55
C ASN A 56 1.08 1.08 -2.75
N VAL A 57 -0.04 1.44 -3.35
CA VAL A 57 -0.11 2.37 -4.48
C VAL A 57 -1.26 3.32 -4.21
N GLN A 58 -1.05 4.60 -4.49
CA GLN A 58 -2.05 5.63 -4.46
C GLN A 58 -1.84 6.54 -5.66
N THR A 59 -2.91 6.95 -6.32
CA THR A 59 -2.89 7.93 -7.41
C THR A 59 -4.12 8.80 -7.33
N ASN A 60 -4.00 10.05 -7.72
CA ASN A 60 -5.13 10.93 -7.97
C ASN A 60 -5.76 10.61 -9.36
N CYS A 61 -7.02 10.98 -9.59
CA CYS A 61 -7.68 10.91 -10.89
C CYS A 61 -6.92 11.67 -11.98
N ASP A 62 -6.28 12.78 -11.62
CA ASP A 62 -5.52 13.61 -12.54
C ASP A 62 -4.08 13.10 -12.77
N ALA A 63 -3.68 12.02 -12.08
CA ALA A 63 -2.35 11.42 -12.10
C ALA A 63 -1.17 12.37 -11.79
N ARG A 64 -1.45 13.62 -11.39
CA ARG A 64 -0.46 14.63 -10.98
C ARG A 64 0.26 14.22 -9.70
N GLU A 65 -0.49 13.59 -8.80
CA GLU A 65 0.01 13.04 -7.57
C GLU A 65 -0.14 11.53 -7.53
N TRP A 66 0.95 10.86 -7.22
CA TRP A 66 0.95 9.42 -7.03
C TRP A 66 2.04 9.01 -6.03
N LYS A 67 1.78 7.94 -5.29
CA LYS A 67 2.66 7.38 -4.27
C LYS A 67 2.67 5.87 -4.40
N ILE A 68 3.85 5.28 -4.49
CA ILE A 68 4.08 3.84 -4.48
C ILE A 68 4.99 3.55 -3.29
N GLY A 69 4.55 2.71 -2.37
CA GLY A 69 5.32 2.26 -1.23
C GLY A 69 5.44 0.75 -1.19
N ASP A 70 6.59 0.23 -0.78
CA ASP A 70 6.78 -1.20 -0.53
C ASP A 70 7.33 -1.40 0.89
N SER A 71 6.98 -2.50 1.52
CA SER A 71 7.42 -2.84 2.87
C SER A 71 7.87 -4.29 2.89
N TRP A 72 9.12 -4.54 3.27
CA TRP A 72 9.69 -5.88 3.43
C TRP A 72 10.04 -6.14 4.89
N LEU A 73 9.51 -7.24 5.42
CA LEU A 73 9.80 -7.77 6.75
C LEU A 73 10.94 -8.79 6.62
N PHE A 74 12.09 -8.44 7.18
CA PHE A 74 13.21 -9.34 7.38
C PHE A 74 13.22 -9.85 8.83
N PRO A 75 13.89 -10.97 9.13
CA PRO A 75 14.05 -11.46 10.50
C PRO A 75 14.69 -10.44 11.45
N VAL A 76 15.45 -9.50 10.89
CA VAL A 76 16.20 -8.47 11.63
C VAL A 76 15.47 -7.12 11.71
N GLY A 77 14.35 -6.94 11.00
CA GLY A 77 13.63 -5.66 10.96
C GLY A 77 12.80 -5.43 9.69
N ILE A 78 12.13 -4.29 9.61
CA ILE A 78 11.28 -3.91 8.46
C ILE A 78 11.97 -2.82 7.65
N VAL A 79 12.06 -3.01 6.34
CA VAL A 79 12.52 -2.00 5.38
C VAL A 79 11.33 -1.47 4.61
N ASN A 80 11.19 -0.14 4.54
CA ASN A 80 10.13 0.52 3.81
C ASN A 80 10.73 1.37 2.69
N PHE A 81 10.21 1.19 1.48
CA PHE A 81 10.48 2.03 0.33
C PHE A 81 9.26 2.91 0.07
N ASN A 82 9.47 4.17 -0.25
CA ASN A 82 8.41 5.09 -0.64
C ASN A 82 8.89 5.98 -1.77
N PHE A 83 8.17 5.93 -2.88
CA PHE A 83 8.37 6.77 -4.05
C PHE A 83 7.07 7.50 -4.32
N GLY A 84 7.15 8.77 -4.68
CA GLY A 84 5.95 9.48 -5.08
C GLY A 84 6.26 10.84 -5.66
N LYS A 85 5.37 11.28 -6.53
CA LYS A 85 5.28 12.65 -6.98
C LYS A 85 4.12 13.29 -6.22
N SER A 86 4.40 14.39 -5.53
CA SER A 86 3.38 15.25 -4.96
C SER A 86 3.61 16.64 -5.53
N GLU A 87 2.61 17.19 -6.18
CA GLU A 87 2.62 18.59 -6.59
C GLU A 87 2.05 19.39 -5.44
N TYR A 88 2.89 19.67 -4.45
CA TYR A 88 2.63 20.83 -3.61
C TYR A 88 2.89 22.04 -4.50
N THR A 89 1.82 22.71 -4.95
CA THR A 89 1.91 24.11 -5.37
C THR A 89 2.48 24.86 -4.18
N ASN A 90 3.80 24.98 -4.16
CA ASN A 90 4.52 25.81 -3.22
C ASN A 90 4.04 27.23 -3.54
N GLY A 91 3.17 27.78 -2.69
CA GLY A 91 2.54 29.08 -2.89
C GLY A 91 3.56 30.21 -2.82
N VAL A 92 4.34 30.37 -3.89
CA VAL A 92 5.27 31.48 -4.06
C VAL A 92 5.13 32.03 -5.47
N ASN A 93 4.18 32.95 -5.62
CA ASN A 93 4.40 34.24 -6.30
C ASN A 93 3.38 35.25 -5.79
#